data_AF-A0A7S1SEX0-F1
#
_entry.id   AF-A0A7S1SEX0-F1
#
_cell.length_a   1.000
_cell.length_b   1.000
_cell.length_c   1.000
_cell.angle_alpha   90.00
_cell.angle_beta   90.00
_cell.angle_gamma   90.00
#
_symmetry.space_group_name_H-M   'P 1'
#
loop_
_entity.id
_entity.type
_entity.pdbx_description
1 polymer ?
#
loop_
_entity_poly.entity_id
_entity_poly.type
_entity_poly.pdbx_seq_one_letter_code
_entity_poly.pdbx_strand_id
1 'polypeptide(L)'
;GAEGEEEEEDEGPSSPEDILCRAGAKDFSRLVTDYVQTYQQKKRLLDTIKGRISKLESIEGKMTRLEALSSEEQALFDDVGADALREKAKLLSGAMQEMVDEGKLTSAEKSAFLEQLEVKLAAVEEEIKKAEADGKAKKVQALSQQKELAQKTRATVKDAPAAPLAQLRHGNELKKLYAKLAGLDKIEKVSKGHYTMDDLKKLGERPEIDEAISVLETRSRGWFEDDDVFKERVQACQKAGVSAAAKKGAAPASRPGSSSSGGFTTVAGGSRTAKAKASGPSTRNAFSAFG
;
A
#
# COMPACT_ATOMS: atom_id res chain seq x y z
N GLY A 1 -40.36 -32.81 22.50
CA GLY A 1 -39.03 -32.31 22.16
C GLY A 1 -39.18 -31.63 20.82
N ALA A 2 -38.97 -30.33 20.78
CA ALA A 2 -38.82 -29.60 19.53
C ALA A 2 -37.32 -29.41 19.35
N GLU A 3 -36.76 -30.05 18.34
CA GLU A 3 -35.38 -29.90 17.91
C GLU A 3 -35.27 -28.50 17.30
N GLY A 4 -34.43 -27.65 17.90
CA GLY A 4 -34.08 -26.35 17.36
C GLY A 4 -33.11 -26.57 16.21
N GLU A 5 -33.56 -26.23 15.00
CA GLU A 5 -32.67 -26.01 13.86
C GLU A 5 -31.87 -24.74 14.18
N GLU A 6 -30.61 -24.92 14.57
CA GLU A 6 -29.62 -23.83 14.60
C GLU A 6 -29.37 -23.42 13.14
N GLU A 7 -30.01 -22.33 12.71
CA GLU A 7 -29.66 -21.64 11.48
C GLU A 7 -28.21 -21.16 11.63
N GLU A 8 -27.27 -21.84 10.96
CA GLU A 8 -25.94 -21.28 10.69
C GLU A 8 -26.15 -20.00 9.87
N GLU A 9 -26.14 -18.85 10.56
CA GLU A 9 -26.02 -17.55 9.91
C GLU A 9 -24.73 -17.57 9.08
N ASP A 10 -24.89 -17.68 7.76
CA ASP A 10 -23.83 -17.56 6.76
C ASP A 10 -23.19 -16.18 6.94
N GLU A 11 -22.15 -16.10 7.79
CA GLU A 11 -21.32 -14.91 7.97
C GLU A 11 -20.74 -14.55 6.60
N GLY A 12 -21.39 -13.59 5.93
CA GLY A 12 -20.94 -13.07 4.65
C GLY A 12 -19.46 -12.69 4.67
N PRO A 13 -18.82 -12.54 3.49
CA PRO A 13 -17.39 -12.38 3.38
C PRO A 13 -16.88 -11.25 4.28
N SER A 14 -16.12 -11.61 5.32
CA SER A 14 -15.65 -10.66 6.32
C SER A 14 -14.87 -9.53 5.65
N SER A 15 -15.17 -8.29 6.03
CA SER A 15 -14.48 -7.13 5.46
C SER A 15 -12.98 -7.18 5.78
N PRO A 16 -12.09 -6.61 4.94
CA PRO A 16 -10.66 -6.48 5.26
C PRO A 16 -10.38 -5.86 6.62
N GLU A 17 -11.23 -4.90 7.02
CA GLU A 17 -11.25 -4.27 8.33
C GLU A 17 -11.43 -5.30 9.44
N ASP A 18 -12.46 -6.14 9.35
CA ASP A 18 -12.80 -7.15 10.36
C ASP A 18 -11.72 -8.23 10.43
N ILE A 19 -11.23 -8.70 9.28
CA ILE A 19 -10.13 -9.67 9.20
C ILE A 19 -8.91 -9.15 9.95
N LEU A 20 -8.51 -7.90 9.72
CA LEU A 20 -7.35 -7.31 10.39
C LEU A 20 -7.58 -7.02 11.87
N CYS A 21 -8.80 -6.64 12.25
CA CYS A 21 -9.15 -6.42 13.66
C CYS A 21 -9.11 -7.74 14.45
N ARG A 22 -9.52 -8.86 13.86
CA ARG A 22 -9.52 -10.19 14.50
C ARG A 22 -8.18 -10.94 14.38
N ALA A 23 -7.38 -10.65 13.35
CA ALA A 23 -6.12 -11.37 13.12
C ALA A 23 -5.17 -11.32 14.33
N GLY A 24 -4.55 -12.46 14.66
CA GLY A 24 -3.47 -12.47 15.66
C GLY A 24 -2.29 -11.59 15.21
N ALA A 25 -1.46 -11.12 16.15
CA ALA A 25 -0.39 -10.15 15.86
C ALA A 25 0.53 -10.54 14.69
N LYS A 26 0.91 -11.82 14.60
CA LYS A 26 1.74 -12.33 13.50
C LYS A 26 1.05 -12.27 12.14
N ASP A 27 -0.22 -12.66 12.09
CA ASP A 27 -1.01 -12.61 10.85
C ASP A 27 -1.34 -11.18 10.47
N PHE A 28 -1.62 -10.32 11.45
CA PHE A 28 -1.79 -8.89 11.23
C PHE A 28 -0.58 -8.28 10.52
N SER A 29 0.64 -8.50 11.04
CA SER A 29 1.87 -7.98 10.40
C SER A 29 2.07 -8.53 8.99
N ARG A 30 1.79 -9.82 8.77
CA ARG A 30 1.85 -10.45 7.44
C ARG A 30 0.85 -9.82 6.47
N LEU A 31 -0.42 -9.73 6.86
CA LEU A 31 -1.50 -9.18 6.03
C LEU A 31 -1.26 -7.71 5.70
N VAL A 32 -0.80 -6.91 6.67
CA VAL A 32 -0.42 -5.51 6.44
C VAL A 32 0.70 -5.40 5.42
N THR A 33 1.71 -6.27 5.50
CA THR A 33 2.83 -6.28 4.55
C THR A 33 2.37 -6.67 3.14
N ASP A 34 1.47 -7.65 3.04
CA ASP A 34 1.05 -8.23 1.76
C ASP A 34 -0.01 -7.41 1.03
N TYR A 35 -0.91 -6.73 1.77
CA TYR A 35 -2.11 -6.09 1.22
C TYR A 35 -2.18 -4.57 1.47
N VAL A 36 -1.45 -4.03 2.44
CA VAL A 36 -1.54 -2.62 2.90
C VAL A 36 -0.18 -1.94 2.71
N GLN A 37 0.24 -1.82 1.45
CA GLN A 37 1.62 -1.50 1.09
C GLN A 37 1.94 -0.01 1.17
N THR A 38 0.98 0.87 0.85
CA THR A 38 1.22 2.32 0.80
C THR A 38 0.93 3.01 2.13
N TYR A 39 1.38 4.26 2.26
CA TYR A 39 1.16 5.07 3.46
C TYR A 39 -0.33 5.38 3.65
N GLN A 40 -1.05 5.73 2.58
CA GLN A 40 -2.49 6.00 2.68
C GLN A 40 -3.29 4.77 3.09
N GLN A 41 -2.96 3.59 2.58
CA GLN A 41 -3.64 2.35 2.99
C GLN A 41 -3.45 2.10 4.49
N LYS A 42 -2.21 2.28 5.00
CA LYS A 42 -1.92 2.16 6.44
C LYS A 42 -2.62 3.23 7.26
N LYS A 43 -2.68 4.47 6.77
CA LYS A 43 -3.41 5.59 7.40
C LYS A 43 -4.89 5.26 7.58
N ARG A 44 -5.55 4.79 6.51
CA ARG A 44 -6.96 4.39 6.55
C ARG A 44 -7.22 3.26 7.55
N LEU A 45 -6.40 2.22 7.51
CA LEU A 45 -6.49 1.12 8.46
C LEU A 45 -6.28 1.60 9.91
N LEU A 46 -5.30 2.48 10.15
CA LEU A 46 -5.05 3.06 11.47
C LEU A 46 -6.27 3.85 11.96
N ASP A 47 -6.88 4.66 11.09
CA ASP A 47 -8.07 5.44 11.44
C ASP A 47 -9.27 4.52 11.75
N THR A 48 -9.45 3.42 11.00
CA THR A 48 -10.45 2.38 11.29
C THR A 48 -10.21 1.72 12.66
N ILE A 49 -8.97 1.31 12.95
CA ILE A 49 -8.63 0.69 14.24
C ILE A 49 -8.85 1.66 15.39
N LYS A 50 -8.47 2.93 15.25
CA LYS A 50 -8.74 3.97 16.25
C LYS A 50 -10.23 4.17 16.47
N GLY A 51 -11.03 4.19 15.40
CA GLY A 51 -12.49 4.24 15.50
C GLY A 51 -13.07 3.05 16.28
N ARG A 52 -12.55 1.83 16.06
CA ARG A 52 -12.97 0.63 16.79
C ARG A 52 -12.58 0.69 18.26
N ILE A 53 -11.36 1.16 18.58
CA ILE A 53 -10.91 1.40 19.97
C ILE A 53 -11.87 2.37 20.68
N SER A 54 -12.19 3.52 20.08
CA SER A 54 -13.10 4.49 20.69
C SER A 54 -14.51 3.95 20.93
N LYS A 55 -15.00 3.06 20.05
CA LYS A 55 -16.28 2.36 20.26
C LYS A 55 -16.21 1.42 21.47
N LEU A 56 -15.15 0.63 21.60
CA LEU A 56 -14.93 -0.26 22.74
C LEU A 56 -14.81 0.51 24.07
N GLU A 57 -14.07 1.61 24.08
CA GLU A 57 -13.94 2.48 25.25
C GLU A 57 -15.31 3.09 25.66
N SER A 58 -16.16 3.41 24.67
CA SER A 58 -17.53 3.87 24.94
C SER A 58 -18.37 2.77 25.59
N ILE A 59 -18.26 1.53 25.11
CA ILE A 59 -18.94 0.36 25.66
C ILE A 59 -18.46 0.08 27.09
N GLU A 60 -17.15 0.08 27.34
CA GLU A 60 -16.56 -0.05 28.68
C GLU A 60 -17.09 1.04 29.63
N GLY A 61 -17.24 2.27 29.11
CA GLY A 61 -17.86 3.37 29.83
C GLY A 61 -19.31 3.09 30.22
N LYS A 62 -20.12 2.51 29.31
CA LYS A 62 -21.50 2.09 29.62
C LYS A 62 -21.55 1.02 30.70
N MET A 63 -20.69 0.00 30.60
CA MET A 63 -20.59 -1.06 31.60
C MET A 63 -20.21 -0.51 32.98
N THR A 64 -19.29 0.45 33.03
CA THR A 64 -18.89 1.12 34.27
C THR A 64 -20.05 1.90 34.90
N ARG A 65 -20.97 2.43 34.09
CA ARG A 65 -22.19 3.11 34.54
C ARG A 65 -23.37 2.15 34.79
N LEU A 66 -23.16 0.84 34.62
CA LEU A 66 -24.20 -0.20 34.71
C LEU A 66 -25.35 0.01 33.69
N GLU A 67 -25.05 0.63 32.55
CA GLU A 67 -25.98 0.77 31.44
C GLU A 67 -26.06 -0.54 30.64
N ALA A 68 -27.27 -0.92 30.22
CA ALA A 68 -27.46 -2.10 29.38
C ALA A 68 -26.78 -1.92 28.01
N LEU A 69 -26.03 -2.93 27.59
CA LEU A 69 -25.47 -3.01 26.26
C LEU A 69 -26.52 -3.56 25.30
N SER A 70 -26.55 -3.04 24.07
CA SER A 70 -27.26 -3.69 22.98
C SER A 70 -26.56 -5.00 22.58
N SER A 71 -27.28 -5.90 21.90
CA SER A 71 -26.71 -7.16 21.41
C SER A 71 -25.49 -6.94 20.50
N GLU A 72 -25.53 -5.90 19.66
CA GLU A 72 -24.42 -5.53 18.78
C GLU A 72 -23.19 -5.04 19.57
N GLU A 73 -23.41 -4.27 20.64
CA GLU A 73 -22.32 -3.78 21.51
C GLU A 73 -21.68 -4.91 22.31
N GLN A 74 -22.50 -5.83 22.82
CA GLN A 74 -22.03 -7.01 23.52
C GLN A 74 -21.19 -7.89 22.59
N ALA A 75 -21.69 -8.21 21.39
CA ALA A 75 -20.95 -9.00 20.40
C ALA A 75 -19.63 -8.34 20.00
N LEU A 76 -19.63 -7.01 19.81
CA LEU A 76 -18.42 -6.24 19.53
C LEU A 76 -17.40 -6.32 20.69
N PHE A 77 -17.86 -6.17 21.92
CA PHE A 77 -17.00 -6.22 23.11
C PHE A 77 -16.39 -7.61 23.32
N ASP A 78 -17.16 -8.67 23.08
CA ASP A 78 -16.73 -10.06 23.25
C ASP A 78 -15.78 -10.54 22.14
N ASP A 79 -15.78 -9.90 20.97
CA ASP A 79 -15.00 -10.28 19.79
C ASP A 79 -13.50 -9.90 19.91
N VAL A 80 -13.20 -8.60 20.04
CA VAL A 80 -11.80 -8.11 20.08
C VAL A 80 -11.62 -7.06 21.17
N GLY A 81 -10.68 -7.31 22.08
CA GLY A 81 -10.33 -6.37 23.15
C GLY A 81 -9.59 -5.11 22.66
N ALA A 82 -9.86 -3.98 23.32
CA ALA A 82 -9.27 -2.68 22.97
C ALA A 82 -7.74 -2.66 23.07
N ASP A 83 -7.14 -3.37 24.04
CA ASP A 83 -5.69 -3.44 24.21
C ASP A 83 -4.98 -4.11 23.03
N ALA A 84 -5.55 -5.18 22.47
CA ALA A 84 -5.00 -5.83 21.29
C ALA A 84 -5.03 -4.89 20.08
N LEU A 85 -6.08 -4.09 19.94
CA LEU A 85 -6.19 -3.07 18.89
C LEU A 85 -5.21 -1.92 19.11
N ARG A 86 -4.97 -1.49 20.35
CA ARG A 86 -3.98 -0.44 20.67
C ARG A 86 -2.56 -0.86 20.26
N GLU A 87 -2.18 -2.11 20.51
CA GLU A 87 -0.88 -2.62 20.06
C GLU A 87 -0.78 -2.68 18.52
N LYS A 88 -1.84 -3.10 17.82
CA LYS A 88 -1.90 -3.04 16.35
C LYS A 88 -1.79 -1.61 15.81
N ALA A 89 -2.48 -0.65 16.43
CA ALA A 89 -2.42 0.76 16.07
C ALA A 89 -1.00 1.33 16.25
N LYS A 90 -0.30 0.91 17.31
CA LYS A 90 1.10 1.27 17.57
C LYS A 90 2.04 0.69 16.51
N LEU A 91 1.86 -0.57 16.13
CA LEU A 91 2.63 -1.21 15.04
C LEU A 91 2.45 -0.46 13.71
N LEU A 92 1.21 -0.11 13.36
CA LEU A 92 0.92 0.68 12.16
C LEU A 92 1.53 2.08 12.21
N SER A 93 1.40 2.76 13.36
CA SER A 93 1.98 4.09 13.54
C SER A 93 3.51 4.06 13.39
N GLY A 94 4.17 3.03 13.92
CA GLY A 94 5.60 2.80 13.73
C GLY A 94 5.97 2.56 12.26
N ALA A 95 5.26 1.65 11.58
CA ALA A 95 5.50 1.36 10.16
C ALA A 95 5.27 2.60 9.27
N MET A 96 4.28 3.43 9.58
CA MET A 96 4.05 4.69 8.87
C MET A 96 5.18 5.69 9.10
N GLN A 97 5.70 5.78 10.33
CA GLN A 97 6.84 6.63 10.64
C GLN A 97 8.09 6.16 9.88
N GLU A 98 8.35 4.86 9.85
CA GLU A 98 9.44 4.28 9.05
C GLU A 98 9.30 4.63 7.56
N MET A 99 8.08 4.58 7.00
CA MET A 99 7.84 4.99 5.62
C MET A 99 8.16 6.47 5.35
N VAL A 100 7.88 7.35 6.32
CA VAL A 100 8.21 8.77 6.23
C VAL A 100 9.73 8.96 6.30
N ASP A 101 10.40 8.32 7.26
CA ASP A 101 11.83 8.46 7.50
C ASP A 101 12.68 7.87 6.37
N GLU A 102 12.22 6.76 5.77
CA GLU A 102 12.89 6.11 4.64
C GLU A 102 12.52 6.72 3.28
N GLY A 103 11.65 7.73 3.24
CA GLY A 103 11.21 8.36 1.99
C GLY A 103 10.40 7.44 1.09
N LYS A 104 9.64 6.50 1.66
CA LYS A 104 8.80 5.52 0.95
C LYS A 104 7.39 6.04 0.62
N LEU A 105 7.23 7.36 0.54
CA LEU A 105 5.95 7.99 0.18
C LEU A 105 5.84 8.13 -1.34
N THR A 106 4.70 7.73 -1.90
CA THR A 106 4.38 8.00 -3.31
C THR A 106 4.22 9.50 -3.54
N SER A 107 4.16 9.93 -4.81
CA SER A 107 4.02 11.36 -5.13
C SER A 107 2.76 11.98 -4.54
N ALA A 108 1.62 11.28 -4.64
CA ALA A 108 0.35 11.76 -4.09
C ALA A 108 0.37 11.78 -2.55
N GLU A 109 0.94 10.75 -1.93
CA GLU A 109 1.11 10.69 -0.47
C GLU A 109 1.99 11.79 0.06
N LYS A 110 3.11 12.06 -0.62
CA LYS A 110 4.02 13.13 -0.26
C LYS A 110 3.33 14.49 -0.28
N SER A 111 2.58 14.80 -1.34
CA SER A 111 1.82 16.06 -1.42
C SER A 111 0.81 16.18 -0.27
N ALA A 112 -0.04 15.17 -0.09
CA ALA A 112 -1.05 15.16 0.97
C ALA A 112 -0.43 15.24 2.38
N PHE A 113 0.70 14.56 2.60
CA PHE A 113 1.40 14.57 3.88
C PHE A 113 2.02 15.94 4.18
N LEU A 114 2.60 16.61 3.17
CA LEU A 114 3.14 17.96 3.32
C LEU A 114 2.05 18.98 3.62
N GLU A 115 0.90 18.90 2.93
CA GLU A 115 -0.28 19.74 3.22
C GLU A 115 -0.76 19.53 4.66
N GLN A 116 -0.89 18.27 5.11
CA GLN A 116 -1.27 17.95 6.48
C GLN A 116 -0.26 18.50 7.50
N LEU A 117 1.04 18.43 7.22
CA LEU A 117 2.07 19.01 8.08
C LEU A 117 1.99 20.53 8.13
N GLU A 118 1.67 21.21 7.03
CA GLU A 118 1.52 22.66 6.99
C GLU A 118 0.33 23.13 7.83
N VAL A 119 -0.81 22.47 7.72
CA VAL A 119 -1.99 22.74 8.57
C VAL A 119 -1.65 22.53 10.04
N LYS A 120 -0.94 21.46 10.38
CA LYS A 120 -0.50 21.18 11.76
C LYS A 120 0.50 22.22 12.29
N LEU A 121 1.46 22.63 11.47
CA LEU A 121 2.44 23.65 11.85
C LEU A 121 1.75 24.99 12.14
N ALA A 122 0.76 25.38 11.32
CA ALA A 122 -0.03 26.57 11.57
C ALA A 122 -0.84 26.46 12.88
N ALA A 123 -1.47 25.31 13.15
CA ALA A 123 -2.19 25.09 14.40
C ALA A 123 -1.28 25.15 15.64
N VAL A 124 -0.11 24.48 15.59
CA VAL A 124 0.89 24.52 16.67
C VAL A 124 1.40 25.94 16.90
N GLU A 125 1.60 26.72 15.84
CA GLU A 125 2.02 28.13 15.95
C GLU A 125 0.97 29.01 16.64
N GLU A 126 -0.31 28.80 16.33
CA GLU A 126 -1.40 29.48 17.05
C GLU A 126 -1.51 29.04 18.51
N GLU A 127 -1.28 27.76 18.82
CA GLU A 127 -1.24 27.28 20.20
C GLU A 127 -0.06 27.82 21.00
N ILE A 128 1.10 28.03 20.36
CA ILE A 128 2.27 28.67 20.98
C ILE A 128 1.90 30.10 21.38
N LYS A 129 1.34 30.90 20.45
CA LYS A 129 0.93 32.29 20.73
C LYS A 129 -0.07 32.36 21.90
N LYS A 130 -1.05 31.46 21.94
CA LYS A 130 -2.00 31.37 23.07
C LYS A 130 -1.33 30.99 24.38
N ALA A 131 -0.41 30.01 24.36
CA ALA A 131 0.30 29.58 25.55
C ALA A 131 1.27 30.66 26.08
N GLU A 132 1.88 31.45 25.19
CA GLU A 132 2.70 32.62 25.55
C GLU A 132 1.85 33.71 26.22
N ALA A 133 0.70 34.05 25.64
CA ALA A 133 -0.24 35.01 26.22
C ALA A 133 -0.75 34.58 27.61
N ASP A 134 -0.96 33.27 27.80
CA ASP A 134 -1.38 32.68 29.08
C ASP A 134 -0.22 32.52 30.10
N GLY A 135 1.03 32.87 29.74
CA GLY A 135 2.20 32.69 30.60
C GLY A 135 2.58 31.23 30.87
N LYS A 136 2.11 30.28 30.06
CA LYS A 136 2.32 28.82 30.24
C LYS A 136 3.67 28.37 29.67
N ALA A 137 4.78 28.84 30.25
CA ALA A 137 6.15 28.60 29.73
C ALA A 137 6.48 27.12 29.43
N LYS A 138 6.05 26.18 30.27
CA LYS A 138 6.26 24.73 30.02
C LYS A 138 5.52 24.25 28.76
N LYS A 139 4.31 24.75 28.52
CA LYS A 139 3.51 24.41 27.33
C LYS A 139 4.15 25.00 26.07
N VAL A 140 4.63 26.25 26.14
CA VAL A 140 5.37 26.91 25.05
C VAL A 140 6.61 26.09 24.65
N GLN A 141 7.40 25.65 25.62
CA GLN A 141 8.60 24.83 25.35
C GLN A 141 8.25 23.51 24.64
N ALA A 142 7.23 22.80 25.13
CA ALA A 142 6.79 21.53 24.53
C ALA A 142 6.29 21.71 23.09
N LEU A 143 5.44 22.71 22.85
CA LEU A 143 4.94 23.03 21.51
C LEU A 143 6.04 23.50 20.56
N SER A 144 7.06 24.22 21.07
CA SER A 144 8.19 24.67 20.25
C SER A 144 9.05 23.49 19.78
N GLN A 145 9.31 22.51 20.66
CA GLN A 145 9.99 21.28 20.29
C GLN A 145 9.21 20.48 19.25
N GLN A 146 7.88 20.41 19.40
CA GLN A 146 6.99 19.78 18.44
C GLN A 146 7.01 20.49 17.07
N LYS A 147 7.03 21.83 17.06
CA LYS A 147 7.17 22.64 15.84
C LYS A 147 8.50 22.34 15.13
N GLU A 148 9.61 22.35 15.85
CA GLU A 148 10.95 22.07 15.30
C GLU A 148 11.01 20.68 14.67
N LEU A 149 10.47 19.67 15.37
CA LEU A 149 10.44 18.30 14.88
C LEU A 149 9.59 18.16 13.61
N ALA A 150 8.40 18.77 13.59
CA ALA A 150 7.53 18.78 12.41
C ALA A 150 8.16 19.51 11.23
N GLN A 151 8.89 20.61 11.46
CA GLN A 151 9.64 21.33 10.42
C GLN A 151 10.77 20.47 9.85
N LYS A 152 11.50 19.75 10.70
CA LYS A 152 12.54 18.82 10.26
C LYS A 152 11.95 17.71 9.39
N THR A 153 10.87 17.07 9.83
CA THR A 153 10.16 16.04 9.05
C THR A 153 9.67 16.60 7.72
N ARG A 154 9.10 17.81 7.70
CA ARG A 154 8.69 18.47 6.46
C ARG A 154 9.84 18.63 5.47
N ALA A 155 11.01 19.09 5.94
CA ALA A 155 12.20 19.22 5.10
C ALA A 155 12.65 17.87 4.54
N THR A 156 12.78 16.85 5.40
CA THR A 156 13.18 15.49 5.00
C THR A 156 12.23 14.91 3.93
N VAL A 157 10.92 15.02 4.12
CA VAL A 157 9.94 14.51 3.16
C VAL A 157 9.97 15.31 1.86
N LYS A 158 10.12 16.64 1.93
CA LYS A 158 10.20 17.51 0.76
C LYS A 158 11.39 17.16 -0.13
N ASP A 159 12.53 16.83 0.46
CA ASP A 159 13.77 16.55 -0.29
C ASP A 159 13.87 15.09 -0.75
N ALA A 160 13.20 14.15 -0.07
CA ALA A 160 13.19 12.75 -0.46
C ALA A 160 12.52 12.53 -1.84
N PRO A 161 13.08 11.69 -2.73
CA PRO A 161 12.43 11.35 -3.99
C PRO A 161 11.12 10.58 -3.71
N ALA A 162 10.12 10.78 -4.58
CA ALA A 162 8.88 10.02 -4.47
C ALA A 162 9.12 8.54 -4.77
N ALA A 163 8.58 7.67 -3.94
CA ALA A 163 8.61 6.24 -4.16
C ALA A 163 7.72 5.86 -5.36
N PRO A 164 8.16 4.90 -6.20
CA PRO A 164 7.30 4.38 -7.26
C PRO A 164 6.10 3.64 -6.66
N LEU A 165 4.99 3.61 -7.41
CA LEU A 165 3.85 2.78 -7.03
C LEU A 165 4.26 1.30 -6.94
N ALA A 166 3.66 0.60 -5.98
CA ALA A 166 3.91 -0.82 -5.82
C ALA A 166 3.49 -1.60 -7.06
N GLN A 167 4.22 -2.65 -7.40
CA GLN A 167 3.84 -3.50 -8.54
C GLN A 167 2.60 -4.32 -8.20
N LEU A 168 1.78 -4.65 -9.21
CA LEU A 168 0.68 -5.59 -9.04
C LEU A 168 1.22 -6.97 -8.64
N ARG A 169 0.53 -7.66 -7.72
CA ARG A 169 0.93 -8.98 -7.22
C ARG A 169 1.12 -9.98 -8.37
N HIS A 170 0.18 -9.99 -9.32
CA HIS A 170 0.24 -10.83 -10.52
C HIS A 170 0.82 -10.09 -11.73
N GLY A 171 1.58 -9.02 -11.52
CA GLY A 171 2.02 -8.09 -12.57
C GLY A 171 2.83 -8.75 -13.69
N ASN A 172 3.61 -9.80 -13.40
CA ASN A 172 4.37 -10.51 -14.43
C ASN A 172 3.47 -11.33 -15.37
N GLU A 173 2.40 -11.92 -14.85
CA GLU A 173 1.42 -12.67 -15.62
C GLU A 173 0.53 -11.72 -16.41
N LEU A 174 0.03 -10.67 -15.77
CA LEU A 174 -0.71 -9.59 -16.41
C LEU A 174 0.06 -8.98 -17.58
N LYS A 175 1.37 -8.67 -17.42
CA LYS A 175 2.21 -8.19 -18.53
C LYS A 175 2.22 -9.15 -19.73
N LYS A 176 2.25 -10.47 -19.50
CA LYS A 176 2.20 -11.47 -20.59
C LYS A 176 0.82 -11.47 -21.26
N LEU A 177 -0.26 -11.39 -20.50
CA LEU A 177 -1.63 -11.34 -21.03
C LEU A 177 -1.86 -10.06 -21.84
N TYR A 178 -1.47 -8.89 -21.33
CA TYR A 178 -1.53 -7.64 -22.11
C TYR A 178 -0.66 -7.67 -23.37
N ALA A 179 0.50 -8.33 -23.32
CA ALA A 179 1.34 -8.54 -24.50
C ALA A 179 0.65 -9.40 -25.56
N LYS A 180 -0.07 -10.46 -25.14
CA LYS A 180 -0.89 -11.30 -26.03
C LYS A 180 -2.05 -10.50 -26.62
N LEU A 181 -2.80 -9.79 -25.79
CA LEU A 181 -3.94 -8.95 -26.21
C LEU A 181 -3.49 -7.91 -27.24
N ALA A 182 -2.36 -7.23 -27.01
CA ALA A 182 -1.78 -6.30 -27.98
C ALA A 182 -1.32 -6.98 -29.29
N GLY A 183 -1.01 -8.28 -29.25
CA GLY A 183 -0.76 -9.08 -30.45
C GLY A 183 -2.06 -9.36 -31.22
N LEU A 184 -3.13 -9.71 -30.52
CA LEU A 184 -4.46 -9.91 -31.12
C LEU A 184 -5.00 -8.61 -31.75
N ASP A 185 -4.89 -7.48 -31.05
CA ASP A 185 -5.28 -6.16 -31.58
C ASP A 185 -4.51 -5.81 -32.87
N LYS A 186 -3.26 -6.26 -33.02
CA LYS A 186 -2.48 -6.08 -34.26
C LYS A 186 -3.02 -6.95 -35.38
N ILE A 187 -3.40 -8.20 -35.11
CA ILE A 187 -4.00 -9.09 -36.11
C ILE A 187 -5.31 -8.47 -36.62
N GLU A 188 -6.18 -8.00 -35.74
CA GLU A 188 -7.43 -7.31 -36.13
C GLU A 188 -7.17 -6.09 -37.02
N LYS A 189 -6.19 -5.26 -36.64
CA LYS A 189 -5.83 -4.04 -37.39
C LYS A 189 -5.17 -4.31 -38.74
N VAL A 190 -4.31 -5.31 -38.83
CA VAL A 190 -3.54 -5.63 -40.05
C VAL A 190 -4.41 -6.41 -41.02
N SER A 191 -5.13 -7.42 -40.54
CA SER A 191 -5.91 -8.31 -41.39
C SER A 191 -7.21 -7.67 -41.90
N LYS A 192 -7.73 -6.63 -41.25
CA LYS A 192 -8.90 -5.83 -41.71
C LYS A 192 -10.09 -6.68 -42.20
N GLY A 193 -10.36 -7.81 -41.53
CA GLY A 193 -11.43 -8.75 -41.90
C GLY A 193 -11.00 -9.93 -42.79
N HIS A 194 -9.77 -9.95 -43.30
CA HIS A 194 -9.18 -11.06 -44.04
C HIS A 194 -8.33 -11.95 -43.13
N TYR A 195 -8.99 -12.73 -42.26
CA TYR A 195 -8.31 -13.59 -41.29
C TYR A 195 -7.94 -14.94 -41.89
N THR A 196 -6.72 -15.41 -41.58
CA THR A 196 -6.38 -16.82 -41.79
C THR A 196 -7.06 -17.70 -40.75
N MET A 197 -7.12 -19.02 -40.98
CA MET A 197 -7.63 -19.97 -39.98
C MET A 197 -6.84 -19.91 -38.66
N ASP A 198 -5.54 -19.62 -38.73
CA ASP A 198 -4.70 -19.46 -37.55
C ASP A 198 -4.96 -18.13 -36.83
N ASP A 199 -5.30 -17.06 -37.56
CA ASP A 199 -5.72 -15.79 -36.97
C ASP A 199 -7.07 -15.94 -36.24
N LEU A 200 -8.03 -16.62 -36.85
CA LEU A 200 -9.33 -16.89 -36.21
C LEU A 200 -9.19 -17.70 -34.92
N LYS A 201 -8.33 -18.72 -34.91
CA LYS A 201 -8.04 -19.49 -33.69
C LYS A 201 -7.48 -18.61 -32.58
N LYS A 202 -6.49 -17.76 -32.90
CA LYS A 202 -5.88 -16.84 -31.92
C LYS A 202 -6.86 -15.78 -31.43
N LEU A 203 -7.70 -15.22 -32.31
CA LEU A 203 -8.73 -14.26 -31.91
C LEU A 203 -9.81 -14.90 -31.03
N GLY A 204 -10.06 -16.21 -31.21
CA GLY A 204 -10.93 -17.00 -30.34
C GLY A 204 -10.44 -17.09 -28.89
N GLU A 205 -9.14 -16.93 -28.62
CA GLU A 205 -8.57 -16.93 -27.25
C GLU A 205 -8.84 -15.60 -26.50
N ARG A 206 -9.33 -14.56 -27.18
CA ARG A 206 -9.51 -13.22 -26.59
C ARG A 206 -10.40 -13.21 -25.34
N PRO A 207 -11.60 -13.84 -25.33
CA PRO A 207 -12.46 -13.82 -24.14
C PRO A 207 -11.80 -14.46 -22.91
N GLU A 208 -11.05 -15.56 -23.10
CA GLU A 208 -10.32 -16.23 -22.01
C GLU A 208 -9.19 -15.34 -21.47
N ILE A 209 -8.50 -14.60 -22.34
CA ILE A 209 -7.45 -13.65 -21.94
C ILE A 209 -8.06 -12.48 -21.15
N ASP A 210 -9.18 -11.92 -21.61
CA ASP A 210 -9.86 -10.80 -20.95
C ASP A 210 -10.41 -11.21 -19.57
N GLU A 211 -11.00 -12.41 -19.46
CA GLU A 211 -11.43 -12.97 -18.18
C GLU A 211 -10.24 -13.19 -17.23
N ALA A 212 -9.16 -13.80 -17.72
CA ALA A 212 -7.95 -14.01 -16.92
C ALA A 212 -7.33 -12.70 -16.43
N ILE A 213 -7.32 -11.65 -17.26
CA ILE A 213 -6.89 -10.30 -16.87
C ILE A 213 -7.79 -9.78 -15.75
N SER A 214 -9.11 -9.83 -15.92
CA SER A 214 -10.07 -9.33 -14.92
C SER A 214 -9.89 -10.01 -13.56
N VAL A 215 -9.76 -11.34 -13.54
CA VAL A 215 -9.55 -12.11 -12.31
C VAL A 215 -8.22 -11.74 -11.64
N LEU A 216 -7.13 -11.63 -12.40
CA LEU A 216 -5.81 -11.33 -11.85
C LEU A 216 -5.67 -9.87 -11.41
N GLU A 217 -6.35 -8.93 -12.06
CA GLU A 217 -6.46 -7.53 -11.63
C GLU A 217 -7.18 -7.46 -10.28
N THR A 218 -8.37 -8.04 -10.16
CA THR A 218 -9.14 -8.06 -8.90
C THR A 218 -8.32 -8.69 -7.76
N ARG A 219 -7.61 -9.80 -8.01
CA ARG A 219 -6.74 -10.45 -7.00
C ARG A 219 -5.46 -9.66 -6.68
N SER A 220 -5.06 -8.74 -7.55
CA SER A 220 -3.89 -7.89 -7.33
C SER A 220 -4.21 -6.60 -6.59
N ARG A 221 -5.49 -6.29 -6.37
CA ARG A 221 -5.92 -5.10 -5.66
C ARG A 221 -5.51 -5.15 -4.19
N GLY A 222 -4.95 -4.05 -3.70
CA GLY A 222 -4.60 -3.89 -2.29
C GLY A 222 -5.83 -3.58 -1.43
N TRP A 223 -5.75 -3.88 -0.14
CA TRP A 223 -6.78 -3.48 0.82
C TRP A 223 -6.69 -1.97 1.08
N PHE A 224 -7.84 -1.30 1.22
CA PHE A 224 -7.92 0.16 1.41
C PHE A 224 -7.34 1.01 0.26
N GLU A 225 -7.07 0.39 -0.89
CA GLU A 225 -6.51 1.07 -2.06
C GLU A 225 -7.57 1.94 -2.74
N ASP A 226 -7.18 3.16 -3.11
CA ASP A 226 -8.00 4.04 -3.96
C ASP A 226 -8.12 3.51 -5.38
N ASP A 227 -9.32 3.65 -5.96
CA ASP A 227 -9.59 3.23 -7.34
C ASP A 227 -8.62 3.87 -8.33
N ASP A 228 -8.30 5.14 -8.16
CA ASP A 228 -7.43 5.86 -9.09
C ASP A 228 -5.97 5.40 -8.97
N VAL A 229 -5.50 5.11 -7.76
CA VAL A 229 -4.17 4.54 -7.52
C VAL A 229 -4.08 3.14 -8.12
N PHE A 230 -5.12 2.32 -7.92
CA PHE A 230 -5.20 0.98 -8.49
C PHE A 230 -5.19 1.03 -10.02
N LYS A 231 -6.01 1.89 -10.63
CA LYS A 231 -6.04 2.11 -12.09
C LYS A 231 -4.67 2.54 -12.61
N GLU A 232 -3.96 3.43 -11.92
CA GLU A 232 -2.61 3.85 -12.34
C GLU A 232 -1.63 2.67 -12.36
N ARG A 233 -1.65 1.80 -11.34
CA ARG A 233 -0.83 0.58 -11.30
C ARG A 233 -1.17 -0.39 -12.43
N VAL A 234 -2.45 -0.58 -12.72
CA VAL A 234 -2.94 -1.40 -13.83
C VAL A 234 -2.46 -0.85 -15.17
N GLN A 235 -2.64 0.45 -15.41
CA GLN A 235 -2.16 1.12 -16.63
C GLN A 235 -0.64 1.03 -16.79
N ALA A 236 0.13 1.19 -15.72
CA ALA A 236 1.58 1.02 -15.74
C ALA A 236 1.96 -0.43 -16.12
N CYS A 237 1.24 -1.42 -15.58
CA CYS A 237 1.42 -2.83 -15.90
C CYS A 237 1.07 -3.13 -17.37
N GLN A 238 -0.04 -2.58 -17.86
CA GLN A 238 -0.48 -2.70 -19.25
C GLN A 238 0.55 -2.12 -20.22
N LYS A 239 1.00 -0.87 -20.00
CA LYS A 239 2.03 -0.22 -20.81
C LYS A 239 3.33 -1.03 -20.83
N ALA A 240 3.73 -1.60 -19.69
CA ALA A 240 4.89 -2.47 -19.60
C ALA A 240 4.73 -3.76 -20.42
N GLY A 241 3.55 -4.39 -20.40
CA GLY A 241 3.24 -5.58 -21.21
C GLY A 241 3.27 -5.28 -22.71
N VAL A 242 2.57 -4.22 -23.14
CA VAL A 242 2.49 -3.80 -24.54
C VAL A 242 3.87 -3.45 -25.11
N SER A 243 4.68 -2.69 -24.35
CA SER A 243 6.02 -2.30 -24.78
C SER A 243 6.98 -3.50 -24.88
N ALA A 244 6.84 -4.50 -24.00
CA ALA A 244 7.59 -5.76 -24.11
C ALA A 244 7.22 -6.55 -25.39
N ALA A 245 5.94 -6.54 -25.78
CA ALA A 245 5.49 -7.15 -27.03
C ALA A 245 6.06 -6.43 -28.26
N ALA A 246 6.14 -5.09 -28.23
CA ALA A 246 6.74 -4.30 -29.31
C ALA A 246 8.24 -4.59 -29.49
N LYS A 247 8.99 -4.75 -28.39
CA LYS A 247 10.43 -5.06 -28.43
C LYS A 247 10.73 -6.47 -28.97
N LYS A 248 9.88 -7.46 -28.69
CA LYS A 248 10.03 -8.81 -29.25
C LYS A 248 9.72 -8.89 -30.76
N GLY A 249 8.99 -7.92 -31.31
CA GLY A 249 8.77 -7.79 -32.75
C GLY A 249 9.91 -7.08 -33.51
N ALA A 250 10.89 -6.53 -32.80
CA ALA A 250 12.05 -5.85 -33.36
C ALA A 250 13.33 -6.68 -33.15
N ALA A 251 13.33 -7.93 -33.59
CA ALA A 251 14.59 -8.62 -33.85
C ALA A 251 15.20 -8.02 -35.13
N PRO A 252 16.45 -7.51 -35.11
CA PRO A 252 17.09 -7.07 -36.34
C PRO A 252 17.25 -8.29 -37.26
N ALA A 253 16.83 -8.14 -38.51
CA ALA A 253 17.12 -9.12 -39.55
C ALA A 253 18.63 -9.42 -39.53
N SER A 254 18.98 -10.65 -39.16
CA SER A 254 20.35 -11.15 -39.22
C SER A 254 20.83 -11.07 -40.67
N ARG A 255 21.69 -10.10 -40.97
CA ARG A 255 22.50 -10.12 -42.20
C ARG A 255 23.41 -11.35 -42.14
N PRO A 256 23.59 -12.11 -43.23
CA PRO A 256 24.53 -13.22 -43.24
C PRO A 256 25.94 -12.64 -43.26
N GLY A 257 26.60 -12.66 -42.10
CA GLY A 257 27.96 -12.18 -41.91
C GLY A 257 28.94 -13.33 -41.80
N SER A 258 29.64 -13.57 -42.91
CA SER A 258 30.88 -14.33 -43.11
C SER A 258 31.67 -14.76 -41.87
N SER A 259 32.09 -16.03 -41.91
CA SER A 259 33.13 -16.64 -41.09
C SER A 259 34.39 -15.78 -40.97
N SER A 260 34.91 -15.64 -39.76
CA SER A 260 36.34 -15.41 -39.51
C SER A 260 36.68 -15.83 -38.08
N SER A 261 37.65 -16.72 -37.99
CA SER A 261 38.20 -17.38 -36.80
C SER A 261 39.03 -16.47 -35.89
N GLY A 262 39.18 -16.88 -34.63
CA GLY A 262 40.22 -16.45 -33.69
C GLY A 262 39.64 -15.52 -32.61
N GLY A 263 39.55 -15.87 -31.34
CA GLY A 263 40.47 -16.65 -30.53
C GLY A 263 41.40 -15.70 -29.77
N PHE A 264 40.97 -15.19 -28.61
CA PHE A 264 41.88 -14.83 -27.51
C PHE A 264 41.11 -14.67 -26.19
N THR A 265 41.48 -15.50 -25.22
CA THR A 265 41.12 -15.43 -23.80
C THR A 265 42.10 -14.53 -23.06
N THR A 266 41.62 -13.58 -22.25
CA THR A 266 42.36 -13.06 -21.10
C THR A 266 41.46 -12.89 -19.89
N VAL A 267 41.85 -13.58 -18.82
CA VAL A 267 41.41 -13.36 -17.45
C VAL A 267 42.20 -12.20 -16.85
N ALA A 268 41.52 -11.27 -16.19
CA ALA A 268 42.15 -10.34 -15.25
C ALA A 268 41.21 -10.11 -14.07
N GLY A 269 41.70 -10.51 -12.89
CA GLY A 269 41.02 -10.35 -11.62
C GLY A 269 41.00 -8.90 -11.13
N GLY A 270 40.10 -8.62 -10.20
CA GLY A 270 39.98 -7.30 -9.58
C GLY A 270 39.03 -7.30 -8.40
N SER A 271 39.62 -7.51 -7.23
CA SER A 271 39.12 -7.37 -5.86
C SER A 271 37.85 -6.56 -5.58
N ARG A 272 37.03 -7.13 -4.68
CA ARG A 272 35.96 -6.48 -3.92
C ARG A 272 36.52 -5.37 -3.03
N THR A 273 35.75 -4.30 -2.85
CA THR A 273 35.68 -3.56 -1.57
C THR A 273 34.25 -3.12 -1.32
N ALA A 274 33.67 -3.67 -0.25
CA ALA A 274 32.41 -3.26 0.32
C ALA A 274 32.55 -1.89 0.98
N LYS A 275 31.62 -0.97 0.71
CA LYS A 275 31.51 0.30 1.45
C LYS A 275 30.29 0.22 2.37
N ALA A 276 30.57 0.33 3.66
CA ALA A 276 29.65 0.20 4.77
C ALA A 276 28.52 1.23 4.73
N LYS A 277 27.29 0.78 5.06
CA LYS A 277 26.17 1.63 5.45
C LYS A 277 26.46 2.21 6.84
N ALA A 278 26.46 3.53 6.96
CA ALA A 278 26.38 4.21 8.25
C ALA A 278 24.92 4.20 8.71
N SER A 279 24.64 3.55 9.84
CA SER A 279 23.38 3.65 10.57
C SER A 279 23.35 4.98 11.33
N GLY A 280 22.44 5.88 10.95
CA GLY A 280 22.13 7.06 11.75
C GLY A 280 21.37 6.71 13.05
N PRO A 281 21.38 7.59 14.05
CA PRO A 281 20.78 7.33 15.36
C PRO A 281 19.26 7.23 15.27
N SER A 282 18.73 6.14 15.84
CA SER A 282 17.29 5.91 16.06
C SER A 282 16.73 6.99 16.99
N THR A 283 15.91 7.88 16.44
CA THR A 283 15.13 8.85 17.21
C THR A 283 13.94 8.14 17.85
N ARG A 284 13.92 8.11 19.19
CA ARG A 284 12.77 7.69 19.99
C ARG A 284 11.52 8.49 19.59
N ASN A 285 10.45 7.76 19.28
CA ASN A 285 9.02 8.11 19.23
C ASN A 285 8.67 9.60 19.37
N ALA A 286 8.53 10.25 18.21
CA ALA A 286 7.94 11.59 18.04
C ALA A 286 6.40 11.62 18.10
N PHE A 287 5.75 10.45 18.03
CA PHE A 287 4.31 10.34 17.77
C PHE A 287 3.46 9.93 18.99
N SER A 288 4.07 9.57 20.12
CA SER A 288 3.31 9.27 21.35
C SER A 288 2.75 10.51 22.06
N ALA A 289 2.95 11.71 21.50
CA ALA A 289 2.32 12.95 21.95
C ALA A 289 1.13 13.38 21.08
N PHE A 290 0.67 12.52 20.16
CA PHE A 290 -0.48 12.77 19.28
C PHE A 290 -1.52 11.65 19.44
N GLY A 291 -2.22 11.70 20.57
CA GLY A 291 -3.29 10.80 20.97
C GLY A 291 -3.69 11.14 22.39
#